data_AF-A0A0D3LBX9-F1
#
_entry.id   AF-A0A0D3LBX9-F1
#
_cell.length_a   1.000
_cell.length_b   1.000
_cell.length_c   1.000
_cell.angle_alpha   90.00
_cell.angle_beta   90.00
_cell.angle_gamma   90.00
#
_symmetry.space_group_name_H-M   'P 1'
#
loop_
_entity.id
_entity.type
_entity.pdbx_description
1 polymer ?
#
loop_
_entity_poly.entity_id
_entity_poly.type
_entity_poly.pdbx_seq_one_letter_code
_entity_poly.pdbx_strand_id
1 'polypeptide(L)'
;MKALLEQATGVKTIHGYEPTSEAFSDEPYHVVFWCGDVGMAVASKELRLFNRDGEVALSDITEINQRWWEYWRMYWDKKDTSDELPKDYACEVTIPLKS
;
A
#
# COMPACT_ATOMS: atom_id res chain seq x y z
N MET A 1 4.35 -13.92 6.51
CA MET A 1 5.42 -13.31 7.31
C MET A 1 6.53 -14.30 7.67
N LYS A 2 6.27 -15.32 8.51
CA LYS A 2 7.29 -16.28 8.99
C LYS A 2 8.09 -16.95 7.85
N ALA A 3 7.40 -17.48 6.84
CA ALA A 3 8.03 -18.09 5.66
C ALA A 3 8.88 -17.12 4.80
N LEU A 4 8.67 -15.80 4.91
CA LEU A 4 9.52 -14.80 4.26
C LEU A 4 10.79 -14.58 5.11
N LEU A 5 10.63 -14.46 6.43
CA LEU A 5 11.77 -14.27 7.35
C LEU A 5 12.74 -15.46 7.34
N GLU A 6 12.23 -16.67 7.16
CA GLU A 6 13.04 -17.90 7.04
C GLU A 6 13.93 -17.93 5.79
N GLN A 7 13.67 -17.08 4.79
CA GLN A 7 14.53 -16.95 3.60
C GLN A 7 15.78 -16.11 3.88
N ALA A 8 15.81 -15.39 4.99
CA ALA A 8 16.95 -14.56 5.36
C ALA A 8 18.15 -15.45 5.72
N THR A 9 19.25 -15.31 4.97
CA THR A 9 20.52 -15.98 5.30
C THR A 9 21.29 -15.27 6.41
N GLY A 10 20.86 -14.08 6.82
CA GLY A 10 21.42 -13.33 7.94
C GLY A 10 20.76 -11.96 8.13
N VAL A 11 20.95 -11.36 9.31
CA VAL A 11 20.44 -10.04 9.68
C VAL A 11 21.60 -9.11 10.01
N LYS A 12 21.71 -7.97 9.33
CA LYS A 12 22.82 -7.02 9.50
C LYS A 12 22.54 -5.90 10.50
N THR A 13 21.29 -5.50 10.66
CA THR A 13 20.92 -4.34 11.47
C THR A 13 19.54 -4.55 12.07
N ILE A 14 19.43 -4.28 13.37
CA ILE A 14 18.21 -4.47 14.14
C ILE A 14 18.01 -3.24 15.01
N HIS A 15 16.81 -2.70 14.94
CA HIS A 15 16.36 -1.64 15.83
C HIS A 15 15.10 -2.15 16.54
N GLY A 16 15.18 -2.32 17.86
CA GLY A 16 14.11 -2.95 18.63
C GLY A 16 14.24 -4.47 18.65
N TYR A 17 13.20 -5.18 18.20
CA TYR A 17 13.12 -6.64 18.29
C TYR A 17 13.77 -7.35 17.11
N GLU A 18 14.26 -8.56 17.36
CA GLU A 18 14.64 -9.52 16.32
C GLU A 18 13.41 -9.85 15.44
N PRO A 19 13.52 -9.81 14.10
CA PRO A 19 12.41 -10.15 13.21
C PRO A 19 11.83 -11.55 13.44
N THR A 20 12.64 -12.49 13.92
CA THR A 20 12.23 -13.88 14.22
C THR A 20 11.63 -14.06 15.62
N SER A 21 11.55 -13.02 16.43
CA SER A 21 11.04 -13.10 17.81
C SER A 21 9.51 -13.11 17.88
N GLU A 22 8.98 -13.63 18.99
CA GLU A 22 7.55 -13.52 19.32
C GLU A 22 7.12 -12.06 19.45
N ALA A 23 7.93 -11.22 20.12
CA ALA A 23 7.65 -9.79 20.26
C ALA A 23 7.46 -9.07 18.92
N PHE A 24 8.24 -9.42 17.88
CA PHE A 24 8.02 -8.89 16.53
C PHE A 24 6.71 -9.39 15.94
N SER A 25 6.41 -10.68 16.13
CA SER A 25 5.22 -11.33 15.56
C SER A 25 3.91 -10.92 16.22
N ASP A 26 3.96 -10.52 17.48
CA ASP A 26 2.80 -10.12 18.29
C ASP A 26 2.34 -8.67 18.01
N GLU A 27 3.16 -7.85 17.35
CA GLU A 27 2.74 -6.52 16.92
C GLU A 27 1.59 -6.59 15.90
N PRO A 28 0.64 -5.65 15.89
CA PRO A 28 -0.54 -5.73 15.01
C PRO A 28 -0.25 -5.43 13.54
N TYR A 29 0.85 -4.73 13.23
CA TYR A 29 1.18 -4.32 11.86
C TYR A 29 2.57 -4.82 11.47
N HIS A 30 2.65 -5.45 10.30
CA HIS A 30 3.90 -5.95 9.73
C HIS A 30 4.05 -5.59 8.26
N VAL A 31 5.28 -5.25 7.87
CA VAL A 31 5.68 -5.18 6.46
C VAL A 31 6.97 -5.98 6.32
N VAL A 32 6.94 -7.01 5.46
CA VAL A 32 8.11 -7.84 5.16
C VAL A 32 8.21 -8.03 3.65
N PHE A 33 9.35 -7.67 3.08
CA PHE A 33 9.63 -7.90 1.67
C PHE A 33 11.11 -8.19 1.42
N TRP A 34 11.37 -8.82 0.27
CA TRP A 34 12.70 -9.10 -0.27
C TRP A 34 12.82 -8.56 -1.68
N CYS A 35 14.01 -8.08 -2.03
CA CYS A 35 14.42 -7.63 -3.35
C CYS A 35 15.79 -8.26 -3.64
N GLY A 36 15.76 -9.48 -4.20
CA GLY A 36 16.96 -10.33 -4.28
C GLY A 36 17.51 -10.62 -2.90
N ASP A 37 18.80 -10.33 -2.69
CA ASP A 37 19.53 -10.64 -1.46
C ASP A 37 19.33 -9.60 -0.33
N VAL A 38 18.51 -8.58 -0.57
CA VAL A 38 18.22 -7.52 0.40
C VAL A 38 16.75 -7.54 0.75
N GLY A 39 16.41 -7.47 2.04
CA GLY A 39 15.03 -7.30 2.47
C GLY A 39 14.92 -6.44 3.71
N MET A 40 13.67 -6.15 4.03
CA MET A 40 13.30 -5.35 5.18
C MET A 40 12.12 -6.00 5.88
N ALA A 41 12.19 -6.03 7.21
CA ALA A 41 11.12 -6.48 8.09
C ALA A 41 10.86 -5.39 9.12
N VAL A 42 9.61 -4.93 9.19
CA VAL A 42 9.14 -3.91 10.14
C VAL A 42 7.91 -4.44 10.86
N ALA A 43 7.88 -4.26 12.19
CA ALA A 43 6.74 -4.50 13.05
C ALA A 43 6.44 -3.23 13.84
N SER A 44 5.16 -2.92 14.07
CA SER A 44 4.76 -1.72 14.81
C SER A 44 3.42 -1.90 15.52
N LYS A 45 3.28 -1.19 16.65
CA LYS A 45 2.03 -1.02 17.40
C LYS A 45 1.01 -0.18 16.66
N GLU A 46 1.50 0.80 15.90
CA GLU A 46 0.69 1.82 15.26
C GLU A 46 1.05 1.97 13.79
N LEU A 47 0.02 2.14 12.96
CA LEU A 47 0.13 2.49 11.55
C LEU A 47 -0.61 3.82 11.36
N ARG A 48 0.06 4.79 10.73
CA ARG A 48 -0.51 6.10 10.43
C ARG A 48 -0.41 6.36 8.93
N LEU A 49 -1.51 6.77 8.32
CA LEU A 49 -1.58 7.07 6.89
C LEU A 49 -1.56 8.58 6.70
N PHE A 50 -0.76 9.06 5.75
CA PHE A 50 -0.69 10.47 5.40
C PHE A 50 -0.89 10.65 3.91
N ASN A 51 -1.61 11.70 3.54
CA ASN A 51 -1.69 12.22 2.18
C ASN A 51 -1.24 13.70 2.16
N ARG A 52 -1.42 14.38 1.03
CA ARG A 52 -1.05 15.80 0.88
C ARG A 52 -1.79 16.74 1.84
N ASP A 53 -2.97 16.34 2.29
CA ASP A 53 -3.88 17.13 3.12
C ASP A 53 -3.71 16.80 4.61
N GLY A 54 -2.88 15.80 4.96
CA GLY A 54 -2.51 15.45 6.32
C GLY A 54 -2.75 13.98 6.65
N GLU A 55 -2.96 13.71 7.93
CA GLU A 55 -3.24 12.37 8.43
C GLU A 55 -4.65 11.91 8.03
N VAL A 56 -4.74 10.65 7.60
CA VAL A 56 -5.97 9.99 7.18
C VAL A 56 -6.27 8.87 8.16
N ALA A 57 -7.49 8.81 8.68
CA ALA A 57 -7.89 7.72 9.56
C ALA A 57 -7.94 6.40 8.78
N LEU A 58 -7.41 5.33 9.36
CA LEU A 58 -7.39 4.01 8.70
C LEU A 58 -8.81 3.49 8.41
N SER A 59 -9.81 3.90 9.22
CA SER A 59 -11.23 3.60 9.00
C SER A 59 -11.76 4.12 7.67
N ASP A 60 -11.16 5.19 7.14
CA ASP A 60 -11.68 5.92 5.99
C ASP A 60 -11.14 5.34 4.68
N ILE A 61 -10.15 4.44 4.74
CA ILE A 61 -9.49 3.84 3.57
C ILE A 61 -10.51 3.22 2.61
N THR A 62 -11.50 2.50 3.15
CA THR A 62 -12.53 1.85 2.33
C THR A 62 -13.37 2.87 1.56
N GLU A 63 -13.79 3.94 2.22
CA GLU A 63 -14.58 5.00 1.58
C GLU A 63 -13.74 5.73 0.52
N ILE A 64 -12.50 6.09 0.86
CA ILE A 64 -11.57 6.76 -0.06
C ILE A 64 -11.33 5.89 -1.30
N ASN A 65 -11.15 4.58 -1.11
CA ASN A 65 -10.97 3.64 -2.21
C ASN A 65 -12.21 3.57 -3.12
N GLN A 66 -13.41 3.51 -2.52
CA GLN A 66 -14.66 3.50 -3.29
C GLN A 66 -14.83 4.78 -4.12
N ARG A 67 -14.62 5.94 -3.49
CA ARG A 67 -14.69 7.25 -4.17
C ARG A 67 -13.67 7.35 -5.31
N TRP A 68 -12.48 6.81 -5.13
CA TRP A 68 -11.47 6.74 -6.18
C TRP A 68 -11.96 5.93 -7.38
N TRP A 69 -12.55 4.74 -7.14
CA TRP A 69 -13.09 3.91 -8.21
C TRP A 69 -14.27 4.55 -8.93
N GLU A 70 -15.16 5.24 -8.22
CA GLU A 70 -16.27 5.99 -8.81
C GLU A 70 -15.78 7.12 -9.71
N TYR A 71 -14.80 7.89 -9.24
CA TYR A 71 -14.14 8.92 -10.04
C TYR A 71 -13.48 8.33 -11.29
N TRP A 72 -12.72 7.24 -11.13
CA TRP A 72 -12.05 6.57 -12.24
C TRP A 72 -13.05 6.06 -13.30
N ARG A 73 -14.18 5.47 -12.89
CA ARG A 73 -15.24 5.06 -13.84
C ARG A 73 -15.83 6.27 -14.56
N MET A 74 -16.19 7.32 -13.81
CA MET A 74 -16.72 8.55 -14.40
C MET A 74 -15.74 9.17 -15.41
N TYR A 75 -14.43 9.14 -15.13
CA TYR A 75 -13.39 9.63 -16.03
C TYR A 75 -13.43 8.90 -17.37
N TRP A 76 -13.46 7.57 -17.36
CA TRP A 76 -13.49 6.77 -18.57
C TRP A 76 -14.84 6.82 -19.29
N ASP A 77 -15.96 6.90 -18.56
CA ASP A 77 -17.31 7.04 -19.14
C ASP A 77 -17.48 8.35 -19.91
N LYS A 78 -16.80 9.42 -19.46
CA LYS A 78 -16.83 10.74 -20.11
C LYS A 78 -15.77 10.93 -21.19
N LYS A 79 -14.89 9.94 -21.40
CA LYS A 79 -13.81 10.02 -22.39
C LYS A 79 -14.38 10.15 -23.80
N ASP A 80 -13.80 11.03 -24.62
CA ASP A 80 -14.25 11.32 -25.99
C ASP A 80 -15.70 11.83 -26.11
N THR A 81 -16.26 12.37 -25.02
CA THR A 81 -17.57 13.03 -25.00
C THR A 81 -17.44 14.55 -24.94
N SER A 82 -18.55 15.28 -25.11
CA SER A 82 -18.57 16.75 -24.94
C SER A 82 -18.24 17.21 -23.50
N ASP A 83 -18.33 16.30 -22.52
CA ASP A 83 -18.12 16.57 -21.09
C ASP A 83 -16.83 15.90 -20.56
N GLU A 84 -15.83 15.72 -21.43
CA GLU A 84 -14.55 15.10 -21.07
C GLU A 84 -13.88 15.81 -19.88
N LEU A 85 -13.43 15.02 -18.91
CA LEU A 85 -12.69 15.54 -17.75
C LEU A 85 -11.24 15.88 -18.14
N PRO A 86 -10.58 16.83 -17.44
CA PRO A 86 -9.16 17.09 -17.65
C PRO A 86 -8.32 15.83 -17.47
N LYS A 87 -7.31 15.66 -18.32
CA LYS A 87 -6.44 14.47 -18.31
C LYS A 87 -5.84 14.23 -16.91
N ASP A 88 -6.06 13.04 -16.37
CA ASP A 88 -5.56 12.61 -15.06
C ASP A 88 -4.59 11.45 -15.22
N TYR A 89 -3.32 11.67 -14.90
CA TYR A 89 -2.28 10.66 -15.08
C TYR A 89 -2.54 9.35 -14.30
N ALA A 90 -3.17 9.44 -13.12
CA ALA A 90 -3.47 8.25 -12.33
C ALA A 90 -4.54 7.37 -12.99
N CYS A 91 -5.48 7.98 -13.74
CA CYS A 91 -6.44 7.23 -14.55
C CYS A 91 -5.76 6.64 -15.81
N GLU A 92 -4.86 7.38 -16.45
CA GLU A 92 -4.19 6.98 -17.70
C GLU A 92 -3.19 5.82 -17.54
N VAL A 93 -2.60 5.63 -16.35
CA VAL A 93 -1.76 4.44 -16.07
C VAL A 93 -2.59 3.20 -15.74
N THR A 94 -3.88 3.39 -15.43
CA THR A 94 -4.81 2.32 -15.05
C THR A 94 -5.88 2.21 -16.12
N ILE A 95 -5.51 1.71 -17.30
CA ILE A 95 -6.41 1.61 -18.46
C ILE A 95 -7.37 0.43 -18.26
N PRO A 96 -8.69 0.60 -18.48
CA PRO A 96 -9.62 -0.52 -18.44
C PRO A 96 -9.23 -1.61 -19.44
N LEU A 97 -9.18 -2.86 -18.98
CA LEU A 97 -9.04 -4.00 -19.88
C LEU A 97 -10.31 -4.10 -20.73
N LYS A 98 -10.18 -4.08 -22.06
CA LYS A 98 -11.30 -4.34 -22.95
C LYS A 98 -11.75 -5.79 -22.74
N SER A 99 -12.95 -5.98 -22.21
CA SER A 99 -13.66 -7.26 -22.18
C SER A 99 -14.18 -7.62 -23.58
#